data_AF-A0A357C3I9-F1
#
_entry.id   AF-A0A357C3I9-F1
#
_cell.length_a   1.000
_cell.length_b   1.000
_cell.length_c   1.000
_cell.angle_alpha   90.00
_cell.angle_beta   90.00
_cell.angle_gamma   90.00
#
_symmetry.space_group_name_H-M   'P 1'
#
loop_
_entity.id
_entity.type
_entity.pdbx_description
1 polymer ?
#
loop_
_entity_poly.entity_id
_entity_poly.type
_entity_poly.pdbx_seq_one_letter_code
_entity_poly.pdbx_strand_id
1 'polypeptide(L)'
;MIFDTDIFIWVQRGNERAARLMEKTERRYLSILTYMELLQAAHNKRQHSYIKDFISGFGFVVLPLSENIGHRASIYIEEYS
;
A
#
# COMPACT_ATOMS: atom_id res chain seq x y z
N MET A 1 10.05 3.46 4.33
CA MET A 1 9.75 3.35 2.89
C MET A 1 8.25 3.36 2.69
N ILE A 2 7.75 4.06 1.66
CA ILE A 2 6.36 3.93 1.21
C ILE A 2 6.35 2.81 0.16
N PHE A 3 5.46 1.83 0.34
CA PHE A 3 5.32 0.70 -0.55
C PHE A 3 4.09 0.90 -1.44
N ASP A 4 4.26 0.55 -2.71
CA ASP A 4 3.20 0.57 -3.72
C ASP A 4 2.48 -0.80 -3.79
N THR A 5 1.31 -0.81 -4.42
CA THR A 5 0.36 -1.94 -4.45
C THR A 5 1.00 -3.21 -5.01
N ASP A 6 1.84 -3.10 -6.03
CA ASP A 6 2.52 -4.25 -6.63
C ASP A 6 3.45 -5.00 -5.66
N ILE A 7 4.11 -4.31 -4.74
CA ILE A 7 4.98 -4.96 -3.76
C ILE A 7 4.13 -5.83 -2.81
N PHE A 8 2.95 -5.34 -2.39
CA PHE A 8 2.01 -6.14 -1.60
C PHE A 8 1.51 -7.36 -2.37
N ILE A 9 1.15 -7.19 -3.64
CA ILE A 9 0.72 -8.30 -4.52
C ILE A 9 1.84 -9.32 -4.67
N TRP A 10 3.09 -8.90 -4.86
CA TRP A 10 4.23 -9.81 -4.97
C TRP A 10 4.47 -10.59 -3.69
N VAL A 11 4.35 -9.95 -2.52
CA VAL A 11 4.45 -10.66 -1.22
C VAL A 11 3.34 -11.71 -1.09
N GLN A 12 2.10 -11.37 -1.43
CA GLN A 12 0.98 -12.32 -1.42
C GLN A 12 1.17 -13.49 -2.39
N ARG A 13 1.88 -13.26 -3.50
CA ARG A 13 2.26 -14.30 -4.48
C ARG A 13 3.51 -15.10 -4.07
N GLY A 14 4.05 -14.88 -2.87
CA GLY A 14 5.20 -15.64 -2.35
C GLY A 14 6.57 -15.14 -2.84
N ASN A 15 6.67 -13.90 -3.32
CA ASN A 15 7.95 -13.33 -3.72
C ASN A 15 8.82 -13.02 -2.48
N GLU A 16 9.81 -13.88 -2.23
CA GLU A 16 10.68 -13.74 -1.07
C GLU A 16 11.54 -12.47 -1.07
N ARG A 17 11.90 -11.93 -2.25
CA ARG A 17 12.70 -10.69 -2.31
C ARG A 17 11.87 -9.51 -1.82
N ALA A 18 10.61 -9.44 -2.25
CA ALA A 18 9.67 -8.42 -1.79
C ALA A 18 9.40 -8.57 -0.28
N ALA A 19 9.21 -9.81 0.21
CA ALA A 19 9.00 -10.07 1.63
C ALA A 19 10.21 -9.64 2.47
N ARG A 20 11.43 -10.02 2.08
CA ARG A 20 12.67 -9.62 2.77
C ARG A 20 12.88 -8.11 2.75
N LEU A 21 12.51 -7.43 1.67
CA LEU A 21 12.58 -5.96 1.59
C LEU A 21 11.64 -5.32 2.63
N MET A 22 10.40 -5.79 2.72
CA MET A 22 9.45 -5.32 3.74
C MET A 22 9.97 -5.59 5.15
N GLU A 23 10.41 -6.81 5.44
CA GLU A 23 10.92 -7.20 6.77
C GLU A 23 12.10 -6.35 7.23
N LYS A 24 13.08 -6.12 6.35
CA LYS A 24 14.28 -5.31 6.68
C LYS A 24 14.00 -3.81 6.77
N THR A 25 12.84 -3.35 6.30
CA THR A 25 12.47 -1.95 6.39
C THR A 25 11.95 -1.62 7.78
N GLU A 26 12.65 -0.73 8.49
CA GLU A 26 12.31 -0.34 9.86
C GLU A 26 10.95 0.38 9.93
N ARG A 27 10.73 1.37 9.05
CA ARG A 27 9.48 2.14 9.00
C ARG A 27 8.73 1.88 7.70
N ARG A 28 7.57 1.25 7.82
CA ARG A 28 6.77 0.77 6.70
C ARG A 28 5.53 1.64 6.55
N TYR A 29 5.35 2.20 5.36
CA TYR A 29 4.24 3.08 5.04
C TYR A 29 3.55 2.62 3.76
N LEU A 30 2.28 2.96 3.63
CA LEU A 30 1.55 2.91 2.36
C LEU A 30 0.65 4.13 2.27
N SER A 31 0.32 4.55 1.05
CA SER A 31 -0.66 5.61 0.86
C SER A 31 -2.08 5.11 1.14
N ILE A 32 -3.00 6.03 1.46
CA ILE A 32 -4.43 5.70 1.54
C ILE A 32 -4.96 5.15 0.20
N LEU A 33 -4.40 5.59 -0.93
CA LEU A 33 -4.77 5.10 -2.26
C LEU A 33 -4.43 3.61 -2.40
N THR A 34 -3.17 3.24 -2.14
CA THR A 34 -2.69 1.84 -2.12
C THR A 34 -3.52 0.98 -1.16
N TYR A 35 -3.84 1.50 0.03
CA TYR A 35 -4.68 0.78 0.98
C TYR A 35 -6.10 0.53 0.45
N MET A 36 -6.71 1.53 -0.19
CA MET A 36 -8.03 1.39 -0.81
C MET A 36 -8.01 0.43 -2.00
N GLU A 37 -6.96 0.44 -2.82
CA GLU A 37 -6.77 -0.50 -3.93
C GLU A 37 -6.72 -1.94 -3.44
N LEU A 38 -5.95 -2.22 -2.37
CA LEU A 38 -5.88 -3.54 -1.76
C LEU A 38 -7.27 -4.00 -1.28
N LEU A 39 -8.02 -3.12 -0.61
CA LEU A 39 -9.38 -3.45 -0.18
C LEU A 39 -10.33 -3.68 -1.35
N GLN A 40 -10.29 -2.85 -2.39
CA GLN A 40 -11.14 -3.00 -3.57
C GLN A 40 -10.85 -4.28 -4.34
N ALA A 41 -9.60 -4.73 -4.36
CA ALA A 41 -9.19 -5.98 -4.99
C ALA A 41 -9.68 -7.23 -4.26
N ALA A 42 -10.07 -7.13 -2.99
CA ALA A 42 -10.58 -8.25 -2.23
C ALA A 42 -12.03 -8.60 -2.62
N HIS A 43 -12.26 -9.88 -2.90
CA HIS A 43 -13.56 -10.40 -3.38
C HIS A 43 -14.53 -10.77 -2.26
N ASN A 44 -14.07 -10.81 -1.00
CA ASN A 44 -14.91 -11.19 0.13
C ASN A 44 -14.40 -10.61 1.47
N LYS A 45 -15.28 -10.67 2.48
CA LYS A 45 -14.99 -10.17 3.84
C LYS A 45 -13.78 -10.83 4.50
N ARG A 46 -13.50 -12.09 4.17
CA ARG A 46 -12.35 -12.83 4.72
C ARG A 46 -11.04 -12.25 4.17
N GLN A 47 -10.97 -11.96 2.87
CA GLN A 47 -9.82 -11.29 2.26
C GLN A 47 -9.64 -9.87 2.80
N HIS A 48 -10.72 -9.12 3.05
CA HIS A 48 -10.63 -7.83 3.77
C HIS A 48 -9.97 -7.97 5.15
N SER A 49 -10.35 -8.99 5.93
CA SER A 49 -9.72 -9.24 7.23
C SER A 49 -8.23 -9.48 7.07
N TYR A 50 -7.84 -10.35 6.14
CA TYR A 50 -6.42 -10.67 5.92
C TYR A 50 -5.59 -9.45 5.52
N ILE A 51 -6.13 -8.54 4.71
CA ILE A 51 -5.44 -7.29 4.39
C ILE A 51 -5.26 -6.43 5.64
N LYS A 52 -6.31 -6.26 6.45
CA LYS A 52 -6.22 -5.48 7.69
C LYS A 52 -5.25 -6.09 8.69
N ASP A 53 -5.30 -7.41 8.86
CA ASP A 53 -4.43 -8.17 9.75
C ASP A 53 -2.98 -8.09 9.27
N PHE A 54 -2.74 -8.16 7.95
CA PHE A 54 -1.42 -7.99 7.37
C PHE A 54 -0.85 -6.59 7.61
N ILE A 55 -1.62 -5.54 7.28
CA ILE A 55 -1.19 -4.14 7.43
C ILE A 55 -0.89 -3.83 8.89
N SER A 56 -1.79 -4.17 9.81
CA SER A 56 -1.60 -3.94 11.24
C SER A 56 -0.52 -4.83 11.85
N GLY A 57 -0.47 -6.12 11.52
CA GLY A 57 0.48 -7.08 12.05
C GLY A 57 1.93 -6.82 11.62
N PHE A 58 2.14 -6.28 10.42
CA PHE A 58 3.47 -5.83 9.97
C PHE A 58 3.79 -4.39 10.37
N GLY A 59 2.93 -3.71 11.14
CA GLY A 59 3.19 -2.35 11.63
C GLY A 59 3.25 -1.29 10.53
N PHE A 60 2.47 -1.46 9.46
CA PHE A 60 2.35 -0.45 8.42
C PHE A 60 1.56 0.75 8.92
N VAL A 61 2.04 1.95 8.60
CA VAL A 61 1.31 3.20 8.81
C VAL A 61 0.69 3.65 7.49
N VAL A 62 -0.64 3.77 7.47
CA VAL A 62 -1.37 4.31 6.31
C VAL A 62 -1.26 5.83 6.33
N LEU A 63 -0.64 6.40 5.30
CA LEU A 63 -0.47 7.83 5.12
C LEU A 63 -1.73 8.42 4.44
N PRO A 64 -2.37 9.43 5.05
CA PRO A 64 -3.55 10.06 4.46
C PRO A 64 -3.20 10.88 3.23
N LEU A 65 -4.17 11.04 2.32
CA LEU A 65 -4.10 12.04 1.27
C LEU A 65 -4.41 13.41 1.88
N SER A 66 -3.40 14.27 1.99
CA SER A 66 -3.60 15.66 2.39
C SER A 66 -3.95 16.55 1.19
N GLU A 67 -4.53 17.71 1.46
CA GLU A 67 -4.86 18.72 0.44
C GLU A 67 -3.66 19.04 -0.46
N ASN A 68 -2.50 19.32 0.13
CA ASN A 68 -1.29 19.65 -0.62
C ASN A 68 -0.78 18.47 -1.48
N ILE A 69 -0.87 17.23 -0.98
CA ILE A 69 -0.49 16.05 -1.76
C ILE A 69 -1.45 15.87 -2.95
N GLY A 70 -2.76 16.01 -2.72
CA GLY A 70 -3.78 15.91 -3.76
C GLY A 70 -3.61 16.98 -4.84
N HIS A 71 -3.39 18.23 -4.43
CA HIS A 71 -3.14 19.34 -5.35
C HIS A 71 -1.88 19.12 -6.19
N ARG A 72 -0.77 18.66 -5.59
CA ARG A 72 0.44 18.33 -6.35
C ARG A 72 0.24 17.14 -7.28
N ALA A 73 -0.51 16.13 -6.86
CA ALA A 73 -0.80 14.97 -7.68
C ALA A 73 -1.60 15.37 -8.93
N SER A 74 -2.58 16.28 -8.83
CA SER A 74 -3.34 16.73 -10.00
C SER A 74 -2.44 17.45 -11.02
N ILE A 75 -1.54 18.33 -10.55
CA ILE A 75 -0.57 19.01 -11.42
C ILE A 75 0.31 17.99 -12.16
N TYR A 76 0.77 16.93 -11.50
CA TYR A 76 1.58 15.91 -12.17
C TYR A 76 0.81 15.12 -13.22
N ILE A 77 -0.47 14.84 -12.98
CA ILE A 77 -1.29 14.18 -13.99
C ILE A 77 -1.51 15.11 -15.19
N GLU A 78 -1.81 16.40 -14.95
CA GLU A 78 -1.98 17.38 -16.02
C GLU A 78 -0.73 17.57 -16.89
N GLU A 79 0.46 17.54 -16.29
CA GLU A 79 1.72 17.77 -17.01
C GLU A 79 2.23 16.52 -17.76
N TYR A 80 1.94 15.31 -17.26
CA TYR A 80 2.60 14.08 -17.72
C TYR A 80 1.65 12.98 -18.22
N SER A 81 0.35 13.25 -18.37
CA SER A 81 -0.64 12.32 -18.99
C SER A 81 -1.09 12.81 -20.36
#